data_AF-A0A6B0RI69-F1
#
_entry.id   AF-A0A6B0RI69-F1
#
_cell.length_a   1.000
_cell.length_b   1.000
_cell.length_c   1.000
_cell.angle_alpha   90.00
_cell.angle_beta   90.00
_cell.angle_gamma   90.00
#
_symmetry.space_group_name_H-M   'P 1'
#
loop_
_entity.id
_entity.type
_entity.pdbx_description
1 polymer ?
#
loop_
_entity_poly.entity_id
_entity_poly.type
_entity_poly.pdbx_seq_one_letter_code
_entity_poly.pdbx_strand_id
1 'polypeptide(L)' 'MVLMNVLTDALKRINNTEKGSKRQVLVRLCSKVIVRFLIVMTKHGYVGEFDIIDDHRLGKLL' A
#
# COMPACT_ATOMS: atom_id res chain seq x y z
N MET A 1 -15.70 -10.14 5.41
CA MET A 1 -15.14 -8.94 6.06
C MET A 1 -15.34 -7.78 5.11
N VAL A 2 -16.09 -6.75 5.54
CA VAL A 2 -16.37 -5.56 4.72
C VAL A 2 -15.24 -4.56 4.89
N LEU A 3 -14.71 -4.03 3.79
CA LEU A 3 -13.68 -2.99 3.83
C LEU A 3 -14.35 -1.63 4.04
N MET A 4 -14.29 -1.11 5.27
CA MET A 4 -14.87 0.20 5.59
C MET A 4 -13.97 1.36 5.16
N ASN A 5 -12.64 1.19 5.20
CA ASN A 5 -11.70 2.21 4.75
C ASN A 5 -10.43 1.59 4.14
N VAL A 6 -10.23 1.83 2.86
CA VAL A 6 -9.15 1.22 2.07
C VAL A 6 -7.77 1.74 2.50
N LEU A 7 -7.68 3.02 2.90
CA LEU A 7 -6.42 3.62 3.37
C LEU A 7 -5.98 3.00 4.70
N THR A 8 -6.91 2.86 5.66
CA THR A 8 -6.60 2.28 6.96
C THR A 8 -6.14 0.82 6.84
N ASP A 9 -6.76 0.03 5.96
CA ASP A 9 -6.34 -1.36 5.72
C ASP A 9 -4.93 -1.42 5.12
N ALA A 10 -4.64 -0.58 4.12
CA ALA A 10 -3.32 -0.50 3.49
C ALA A 10 -2.23 -0.13 4.50
N LEU A 11 -2.43 0.92 5.30
CA LEU A 11 -1.45 1.36 6.29
C LEU A 11 -1.23 0.33 7.40
N LYS A 12 -2.30 -0.36 7.83
CA LYS A 12 -2.19 -1.44 8.82
C LYS A 12 -1.38 -2.62 8.28
N ARG A 13 -1.57 -2.97 7.00
CA ARG A 13 -0.76 -4.01 6.33
C ARG A 13 0.71 -3.62 6.25
N ILE A 14 1.01 -2.39 5.84
CA ILE A 14 2.39 -1.87 5.77
C ILE A 14 3.06 -1.96 7.15
N ASN A 15 2.43 -1.40 8.19
CA ASN A 15 2.99 -1.40 9.55
C ASN A 15 3.17 -2.83 10.12
N ASN A 16 2.24 -3.73 9.86
CA ASN A 16 2.37 -5.12 10.29
C ASN A 16 3.49 -5.87 9.54
N THR A 17 3.72 -5.52 8.29
CA THR A 17 4.76 -6.13 7.43
C THR A 17 6.15 -5.64 7.86
N GLU A 18 6.28 -4.34 8.12
CA GLU A 18 7.49 -3.72 8.70
C GLU A 18 7.86 -4.33 10.05
N LYS A 19 6.89 -4.44 10.98
CA LYS A 19 7.10 -5.13 12.27
C LYS A 19 7.47 -6.60 12.12
N GLY A 20 7.02 -7.24 11.04
CA GLY A 20 7.36 -8.62 10.69
C GLY A 20 8.69 -8.76 9.94
N SER A 21 9.47 -7.68 9.79
CA SER A 21 10.76 -7.64 9.08
C SER A 21 10.71 -8.17 7.65
N LYS A 22 9.55 -8.06 6.99
CA LYS A 22 9.38 -8.43 5.59
C LYS A 22 9.74 -7.23 4.71
N ARG A 23 10.49 -7.48 3.64
CA ARG A 23 11.03 -6.43 2.76
C ARG A 23 10.03 -5.84 1.77
N GLN A 24 8.87 -6.48 1.59
CA GLN A 24 7.88 -6.12 0.58
C GLN A 24 6.46 -6.36 1.10
N VAL A 25 5.52 -5.50 0.68
CA VAL A 25 4.12 -5.55 1.09
C VAL A 25 3.21 -5.57 -0.14
N LEU A 26 2.39 -6.61 -0.27
CA LEU A 26 1.35 -6.64 -1.28
C LEU A 26 0.04 -6.05 -0.73
N VAL A 27 -0.37 -4.91 -1.28
CA VAL A 27 -1.68 -4.29 -1.00
C VAL A 27 -2.62 -4.58 -2.17
N ARG A 28 -3.72 -5.28 -1.92
CA ARG A 28 -4.62 -5.80 -2.96
C ARG A 28 -5.68 -4.80 -3.45
N LEU A 29 -5.74 -3.63 -2.83
CA LEU A 29 -6.73 -2.61 -3.14
C LEU A 29 -6.01 -1.30 -3.41
N CYS A 30 -5.95 -0.92 -4.67
CA CYS A 30 -5.34 0.33 -5.10
C CYS A 30 -6.40 1.40 -5.28
N SER A 31 -6.23 2.51 -4.56
CA SER A 31 -7.03 3.72 -4.76
C SER A 31 -6.10 4.90 -4.99
N LYS A 32 -6.56 5.90 -5.75
CA LYS A 32 -5.80 7.13 -6.02
C LYS A 32 -5.30 7.82 -4.74
N VAL A 33 -6.06 7.70 -3.64
CA VAL A 33 -5.68 8.25 -2.33
C VAL A 33 -4.44 7.54 -1.77
N ILE A 34 -4.38 6.21 -1.85
CA ILE A 34 -3.25 5.40 -1.36
C ILE A 34 -2.00 5.72 -2.17
N VAL A 35 -2.13 5.80 -3.50
CA VAL A 35 -1.01 6.14 -4.39
C VAL A 35 -0.46 7.53 -4.06
N ARG A 36 -1.33 8.55 -3.93
CA ARG A 36 -0.89 9.91 -3.56
C ARG A 36 -0.22 9.96 -2.20
N PHE A 37 -0.73 9.20 -1.24
CA PHE A 37 -0.14 9.12 0.10
C PHE A 37 1.26 8.49 0.06
N LEU A 38 1.42 7.37 -0.65
CA LEU A 38 2.71 6.69 -0.80
C LEU A 38 3.72 7.54 -1.55
N ILE A 39 3.33 8.30 -2.58
CA ILE A 39 4.22 9.27 -3.24
C ILE A 39 4.80 10.27 -2.23
N VAL A 40 3.99 10.78 -1.30
CA VAL A 40 4.47 11.69 -0.25
C VAL A 40 5.42 10.95 0.70
N MET A 41 5.11 9.71 1.10
CA MET A 41 5.99 8.92 1.95
C MET A 41 7.35 8.61 1.29
N THR A 42 7.36 8.30 -0.01
CA THR A 42 8.60 8.08 -0.78
C THR A 42 9.42 9.37 -0.86
N LYS A 43 8.79 10.54 -1.07
CA LYS A 43 9.49 11.83 -1.05
C LYS A 43 10.17 12.13 0.29
N HIS A 44 9.60 11.68 1.39
CA HIS A 44 10.17 11.83 2.73
C HIS A 44 11.13 10.68 3.12
N GLY A 45 11.31 9.67 2.26
CA GLY A 45 12.22 8.55 2.51
C GLY A 45 11.70 7.50 3.50
N TYR A 46 10.39 7.48 3.79
CA TYR A 46 9.79 6.46 4.68
C TYR A 46 9.53 5.13 3.98
N VAL A 47 9.23 5.17 2.68
CA VAL A 47 8.89 4.01 1.86
C VAL A 47 9.79 4.02 0.63
N GLY A 48 10.20 2.85 0.17
CA GLY A 48 10.97 2.69 -1.05
C GLY A 48 10.15 2.95 -2.32
N GLU A 49 10.67 2.45 -3.43
CA GLU A 49 9.94 2.39 -4.69
C GLU A 49 8.77 1.41 -4.57
N PHE A 50 7.69 1.68 -5.30
CA PHE A 50 6.51 0.84 -5.33
C PHE A 50 5.96 0.75 -6.75
N ASP A 51 5.35 -0.38 -7.08
CA ASP A 51 4.77 -0.63 -8.40
C ASP A 51 3.26 -0.79 -8.30
N ILE A 52 2.55 -0.25 -9.31
CA ILE A 52 1.11 -0.44 -9.46
C ILE A 52 0.87 -1.48 -10.55
N ILE A 53 0.32 -2.62 -10.15
CA ILE A 53 -0.02 -3.73 -11.04
C ILE A 53 -1.52 -3.66 -11.33
N ASP A 54 -1.88 -3.50 -12.60
CA ASP A 54 -3.27 -3.63 -13.05
C ASP A 54 -3.62 -5.11 -13.21
N ASP A 55 -4.53 -5.61 -12.38
CA ASP A 55 -5.03 -6.98 -12.43
C ASP A 55 -6.42 -7.08 -13.07
N HIS A 56 -6.88 -6.02 -13.75
CA HIS A 56 -8.24 -5.85 -14.27
C HIS A 56 -9.34 -5.95 -13.20
N ARG A 57 -8.97 -5.86 -11.92
CA ARG A 57 -9.91 -5.90 -10.78
C ARG A 57 -9.88 -4.58 -10.03
N LEU A 58 -9.08 -4.51 -8.98
CA LEU A 58 -9.01 -3.36 -8.07
C LEU A 58 -7.58 -2.80 -7.99
N GLY A 59 -6.67 -3.34 -8.79
CA GLY A 59 -5.25 -2.99 -8.80
C GLY A 59 -4.51 -3.52 -7.57
N LYS A 60 -3.22 -3.78 -7.73
CA LYS A 60 -2.33 -4.20 -6.64
C LYS A 60 -1.14 -3.24 -6.54
N LEU A 61 -0.70 -3.01 -5.32
CA LEU A 61 0.49 -2.22 -5.03
C LEU A 61 1.53 -3.14 -4.39
N LEU A 62 2.73 -3.13 -4.96
CA LEU A 62 3.88 -3.93 -4.55
C LEU A 62 5.00 -3.03 -4.03
#